data_AF-A0A3N5TXZ1-F1
#
_entry.id   AF-A0A3N5TXZ1-F1
#
_cell.length_a   1.000
_cell.length_b   1.000
_cell.length_c   1.000
_cell.angle_alpha   90.00
_cell.angle_beta   90.00
_cell.angle_gamma   90.00
#
_symmetry.space_group_name_H-M   'P 1'
#
loop_
_entity.id
_entity.type
_entity.pdbx_description
1 polymer ?
#
loop_
_entity_poly.entity_id
_entity_poly.type
_entity_poly.pdbx_seq_one_letter_code
_entity_poly.pdbx_strand_id
1 'polypeptide(L)' 'MTRRHTPDVIVRLSLAYDGTSFRGWARNAGQRTVEGVLSDALTRVLGDAPKLSVAGRTDAGVHALGQV' A
#
# COMPACT_ATOMS: atom_id res chain seq x y z
N MET A 1 -3.09 -18.75 -28.00
CA MET A 1 -3.06 -17.39 -27.40
C MET A 1 -2.05 -17.41 -26.25
N THR A 2 -0.79 -17.04 -26.50
CA THR A 2 0.31 -17.14 -25.53
C THR A 2 0.30 -15.91 -24.60
N ARG A 3 0.08 -16.13 -23.31
CA ARG A 3 0.18 -15.09 -22.26
C ARG A 3 1.63 -14.60 -22.25
N ARG A 4 1.87 -13.35 -22.62
CA ARG A 4 3.20 -12.73 -22.48
C ARG A 4 3.55 -12.72 -20.99
N HIS A 5 4.68 -13.32 -20.62
CA HIS A 5 5.23 -13.20 -19.28
C HIS A 5 5.95 -11.86 -19.20
N THR A 6 5.29 -10.87 -18.59
CA THR A 6 5.95 -9.62 -18.23
C THR A 6 6.84 -9.91 -17.01
N PRO A 7 8.13 -9.55 -17.03
CA PRO A 7 8.99 -9.73 -15.87
C PRO A 7 8.48 -8.88 -14.70
N ASP A 8 8.65 -9.39 -13.48
CA ASP A 8 8.32 -8.63 -12.28
C ASP A 8 9.19 -7.36 -12.22
N VAL A 9 8.55 -6.21 -12.06
CA VAL A 9 9.22 -4.91 -11.92
C VAL A 9 9.03 -4.37 -10.52
N ILE A 10 10.09 -3.75 -9.98
CA ILE A 10 10.02 -3.03 -8.71
C ILE A 10 9.79 -1.56 -9.02
N VAL A 11 8.70 -1.02 -8.47
CA VAL A 11 8.30 0.38 -8.67
C VAL A 11 8.38 1.11 -7.33
N ARG A 12 8.91 2.34 -7.35
CA ARG A 12 8.84 3.26 -6.20
C ARG A 12 7.57 4.09 -6.29
N LEU A 13 6.70 3.98 -5.29
CA LEU A 13 5.52 4.83 -5.16
C LEU A 13 5.83 5.97 -4.20
N SER A 14 5.39 7.19 -4.50
CA SER A 14 5.37 8.29 -3.53
C SER A 14 3.93 8.62 -3.23
N LEU A 15 3.56 8.60 -1.95
CA LEU A 15 2.18 8.74 -1.52
C LEU A 15 2.05 9.69 -0.32
N ALA A 16 0.95 10.43 -0.32
CA ALA A 16 0.52 11.26 0.79
C ALA A 16 -0.80 10.72 1.33
N TYR A 17 -1.01 10.83 2.64
CA TYR A 17 -2.27 10.48 3.27
C TYR A 17 -2.51 11.29 4.53
N ASP A 18 -3.80 11.57 4.75
CA ASP A 18 -4.32 11.97 6.04
C ASP A 18 -4.51 10.73 6.93
N GLY A 19 -3.79 10.68 8.04
CA GLY A 19 -3.79 9.58 9.00
C GLY A 19 -5.01 9.50 9.91
N THR A 20 -5.87 10.53 9.98
CA THR A 20 -6.91 10.65 11.04
C THR A 20 -7.79 9.41 11.20
N SER A 21 -8.17 8.76 10.10
CA SER A 21 -9.03 7.56 10.12
C SER A 21 -8.26 6.24 9.90
N PHE A 22 -6.96 6.22 10.15
CA PHE A 22 -6.11 5.04 10.00
C PHE A 22 -5.48 4.62 11.33
N ARG A 23 -5.43 3.30 11.55
CA ARG A 23 -4.74 2.67 12.68
C ARG A 23 -3.27 2.38 12.34
N GLY A 24 -2.63 3.35 11.71
CA GLY A 24 -1.24 3.32 11.30
C GLY A 24 -1.03 2.72 9.90
N TRP A 25 0.23 2.54 9.56
CA TRP A 25 0.64 1.98 8.28
C TRP A 25 0.28 0.49 8.17
N ALA A 26 0.82 -0.33 9.06
CA ALA A 26 0.86 -1.78 8.89
C ALA A 26 -0.52 -2.43 9.06
N ARG A 27 -0.82 -3.44 8.24
CA ARG A 27 -2.04 -4.25 8.36
C ARG A 27 -2.20 -4.83 9.77
N ASN A 28 -3.43 -4.73 10.27
CA ASN A 28 -3.88 -5.35 11.51
C ASN A 28 -5.34 -5.78 11.33
N ALA A 29 -5.70 -6.97 11.82
CA ALA A 29 -7.01 -7.58 11.59
C ALA A 29 -8.15 -6.68 12.13
N GLY A 30 -9.17 -6.48 11.30
CA GLY A 30 -10.33 -5.65 11.65
C GLY A 30 -10.06 -4.15 11.75
N GLN A 31 -8.86 -3.68 11.40
CA GLN A 31 -8.49 -2.27 11.47
C GLN A 31 -8.27 -1.68 10.07
N ARG A 32 -8.69 -0.43 9.89
CA ARG A 32 -8.39 0.33 8.67
C ARG A 32 -6.98 0.87 8.75
N THR A 33 -6.07 0.36 7.93
CA THR A 33 -4.65 0.77 7.89
C THR A 33 -4.27 1.23 6.48
N VAL A 34 -3.19 1.98 6.36
CA VAL A 34 -2.76 2.51 5.04
C VAL A 34 -2.33 1.38 4.11
N GLU A 35 -1.52 0.43 4.60
CA GLU A 35 -1.12 -0.76 3.84
C GLU A 35 -2.34 -1.57 3.39
N GLY A 36 -3.34 -1.73 4.27
CA GLY A 36 -4.55 -2.49 3.94
C GLY A 36 -5.34 -1.86 2.80
N VAL A 37 -5.62 -0.56 2.90
CA VAL A 37 -6.35 0.17 1.85
C VAL A 37 -5.56 0.23 0.55
N LEU A 38 -4.24 0.46 0.63
CA LEU A 38 -3.39 0.51 -0.56
C LEU A 38 -3.29 -0.85 -1.26
N SER A 39 -3.07 -1.94 -0.52
CA SER A 39 -3.06 -3.29 -1.10
C SER A 39 -4.40 -3.64 -1.75
N ASP A 40 -5.54 -3.31 -1.13
CA ASP A 40 -6.86 -3.58 -1.71
C ASP A 40 -7.10 -2.76 -2.99
N ALA A 41 -6.68 -1.50 -3.00
CA ALA A 41 -6.76 -0.65 -4.19
C ALA A 41 -5.88 -1.17 -5.33
N LEU A 42 -4.62 -1.55 -5.03
CA LEU A 42 -3.70 -2.12 -6.01
C LEU A 42 -4.21 -3.46 -6.54
N THR A 43 -4.80 -4.31 -5.70
CA THR A 43 -5.43 -5.57 -6.13
C THR A 43 -6.53 -5.33 -7.16
N ARG A 44 -7.36 -4.30 -6.97
CA ARG A 44 -8.42 -3.96 -7.95
C ARG A 44 -7.86 -3.50 -9.29
N VAL A 45 -6.69 -2.86 -9.30
CA VAL A 45 -6.06 -2.31 -10.51
C VAL A 45 -5.21 -3.36 -11.23
N LEU A 46 -4.45 -4.16 -10.48
CA LEU A 46 -3.46 -5.10 -11.01
C LEU A 46 -4.02 -6.53 -11.17
N GLY A 47 -5.11 -6.86 -10.48
CA GLY A 47 -5.70 -8.20 -10.45
C GLY A 47 -5.16 -9.09 -9.33
N ASP A 48 -4.07 -8.69 -8.68
CA ASP A 48 -3.47 -9.34 -7.51
C ASP A 48 -2.83 -8.33 -6.56
N ALA A 49 -2.59 -8.74 -5.31
CA ALA A 49 -1.99 -7.89 -4.30
C ALA A 49 -0.46 -7.91 -4.42
N PRO A 50 0.20 -6.81 -4.79
CA PRO A 50 1.66 -6.78 -4.82
C PRO A 50 2.22 -6.77 -3.39
N LYS A 51 3.46 -7.23 -3.23
CA LYS A 51 4.21 -7.08 -1.99
C LYS A 51 4.62 -5.62 -1.82
N LEU A 52 4.25 -5.03 -0.68
CA LEU A 52 4.63 -3.66 -0.33
C LEU A 52 5.81 -3.65 0.63
N SER A 53 6.74 -2.72 0.38
CA SER A 53 7.76 -2.28 1.34
C SER A 53 7.58 -0.79 1.59
N VAL A 54 8.03 -0.31 2.74
CA VAL A 54 7.86 1.09 3.14
C VAL A 54 9.13 1.64 3.78
N ALA A 55 9.41 2.92 3.58
CA ALA A 55 10.53 3.63 4.20
C ALA A 55 10.39 3.71 5.72
N GLY A 56 9.17 3.98 6.22
CA GLY A 56 8.89 4.00 7.66
C GLY A 56 7.43 3.69 7.96
N ARG A 57 7.19 2.84 8.97
CA ARG A 57 5.83 2.62 9.47
C ARG A 57 5.39 3.83 10.30
N THR A 58 4.18 4.31 10.07
CA THR A 58 3.57 5.35 10.91
C THR A 58 2.59 4.74 11.91
N ASP A 59 2.48 5.36 13.07
CA ASP A 59 1.49 5.01 14.09
C ASP A 59 0.09 5.50 13.72
N ALA A 60 -0.91 5.08 14.51
CA ALA A 60 -2.31 5.49 14.32
C ALA A 60 -2.46 7.02 14.36
N GLY A 61 -3.24 7.57 13.42
CA GLY A 61 -3.49 9.00 13.31
C GLY A 61 -2.39 9.82 12.63
N VAL A 62 -1.18 9.28 12.45
CA VAL A 62 -0.05 10.02 11.85
C VAL A 62 -0.25 10.22 10.35
N HIS A 63 -0.04 11.45 9.88
CA HIS A 63 -0.12 11.84 8.47
C HIS A 63 1.24 11.70 7.76
N ALA A 64 1.24 11.57 6.45
CA ALA A 64 2.46 11.63 5.65
C ALA A 64 2.24 12.41 4.35
N LEU A 65 3.24 13.19 3.93
CA LEU A 65 3.24 13.91 2.65
C LEU A 65 4.10 13.23 1.58
N GLY A 66 4.99 12.32 1.98
CA GLY A 66 5.97 11.71 1.09
C GLY A 66 6.42 10.33 1.57
N GLN A 67 5.46 9.50 1.97
CA GLN A 67 5.75 8.10 2.26
C GLN A 67 6.19 7.39 0.97
N VAL A 68 7.18 6.51 1.09
CA VAL A 68 7.79 5.77 -0.03
C VAL A 68 7.77 4.29 0.28
#